data_AF-A0AAF0PQJ5-F1
#
_entry.id   AF-A0AAF0PQJ5-F1
#
_cell.length_a   1.000
_cell.length_b   1.000
_cell.length_c   1.000
_cell.angle_alpha   90.00
_cell.angle_beta   90.00
_cell.angle_gamma   90.00
#
_symmetry.space_group_name_H-M   'P 1'
#
loop_
_entity.id
_entity.type
_entity.pdbx_description
1 polymer ?
#
loop_
_entity_poly.entity_id
_entity_poly.type
_entity_poly.pdbx_seq_one_letter_code
_entity_poly.pdbx_strand_id
1 'polypeptide(L)'
;MENINQDFIKFLNVEDLYCVKQIKQHMDLQIIQNKLEQDVYSNVEITSLFRDLLLIFNNAIVYYPNKTLQYPIALELRANIMREIGKKHLFCCKIVCGLPAAGNPMLANQKLEKRAYKARNKAQEGESSVRRSVRVRNKLACEFKNDPDYDYKGQQRRATKKK
;
A
#
# COMPACT_ATOMS: atom_id res chain seq x y z
N MET A 1 26.59 -59.24 -0.69
CA MET A 1 26.59 -58.19 0.36
C MET A 1 26.11 -56.90 -0.30
N GLU A 2 24.85 -56.92 -0.72
CA GLU A 2 24.29 -55.96 -1.66
C GLU A 2 23.85 -54.67 -0.94
N ASN A 3 24.41 -53.57 -1.44
CA ASN A 3 23.66 -52.45 -1.98
C ASN A 3 22.66 -51.64 -1.13
N ILE A 4 22.72 -51.71 0.19
CA ILE A 4 21.90 -50.84 1.06
C ILE A 4 22.19 -49.34 0.81
N ASN A 5 23.43 -48.98 0.50
CA ASN A 5 23.79 -47.56 0.28
C ASN A 5 23.26 -47.01 -1.05
N GLN A 6 23.12 -47.84 -2.09
CA GLN A 6 22.68 -47.36 -3.41
C GLN A 6 21.16 -47.25 -3.50
N ASP A 7 20.42 -48.08 -2.77
CA ASP A 7 18.96 -47.97 -2.62
C ASP A 7 18.57 -46.80 -1.71
N PHE A 8 19.32 -46.51 -0.64
CA PHE A 8 19.11 -45.30 0.17
C PHE A 8 19.41 -44.01 -0.60
N ILE A 9 20.50 -43.99 -1.37
CA ILE A 9 20.82 -42.85 -2.25
C ILE A 9 19.77 -42.71 -3.36
N LYS A 10 19.22 -43.82 -3.88
CA LYS A 10 18.08 -43.77 -4.82
C LYS A 10 16.82 -43.23 -4.15
N PHE A 11 16.51 -43.64 -2.92
CA PHE A 11 15.30 -43.22 -2.22
C PHE A 11 15.31 -41.71 -1.92
N LEU A 12 16.46 -41.19 -1.46
CA LEU A 12 16.67 -39.74 -1.26
C LEU A 12 16.60 -38.97 -2.60
N ASN A 13 17.23 -39.48 -3.67
CA ASN A 13 17.21 -38.81 -4.97
C ASN A 13 15.84 -38.88 -5.68
N VAL A 14 15.03 -39.92 -5.46
CA VAL A 14 13.72 -40.08 -6.13
C VAL A 14 12.65 -39.19 -5.49
N GLU A 15 12.62 -39.04 -4.16
CA GLU A 15 11.72 -38.08 -3.51
C GLU A 15 12.08 -36.63 -3.83
N ASP A 16 13.38 -36.31 -3.90
CA ASP A 16 13.86 -34.99 -4.34
C ASP A 16 13.52 -34.70 -5.81
N LEU A 17 13.56 -35.69 -6.70
CA LEU A 17 13.21 -35.50 -8.12
C LEU A 17 11.70 -35.28 -8.35
N TYR A 18 10.84 -35.79 -7.45
CA TYR A 18 9.39 -35.53 -7.51
C TYR A 18 9.05 -34.13 -7.02
N CYS A 19 9.78 -33.64 -6.00
CA CYS A 19 9.66 -32.28 -5.46
C CYS A 19 9.83 -31.20 -6.56
N VAL A 20 10.85 -31.36 -7.42
CA VAL A 20 11.14 -30.42 -8.52
C VAL A 20 10.03 -30.38 -9.59
N LYS A 21 9.28 -31.48 -9.77
CA LYS A 21 8.19 -31.53 -10.78
C LYS A 21 6.92 -30.82 -10.32
N GLN A 22 6.66 -30.77 -9.01
CA GLN A 22 5.46 -30.16 -8.47
C GLN A 22 5.66 -28.71 -8.03
N ILE A 23 6.85 -28.38 -7.52
CA ILE A 23 7.15 -27.04 -7.01
C ILE A 23 7.87 -26.23 -8.08
N LYS A 24 7.14 -25.31 -8.72
CA LYS A 24 7.67 -24.43 -9.78
C LYS A 24 8.62 -23.35 -9.27
N GLN A 25 8.48 -22.96 -8.00
CA GLN A 25 9.30 -21.94 -7.37
C GLN A 25 9.73 -22.43 -5.99
N HIS A 26 10.99 -22.86 -5.88
CA HIS A 26 11.58 -23.25 -4.62
C HIS A 26 11.75 -22.03 -3.71
N MET A 27 11.40 -22.17 -2.45
CA MET A 27 11.58 -21.16 -1.41
C MET A 27 11.76 -21.87 -0.08
N ASP A 28 12.70 -21.38 0.72
CA ASP A 28 12.97 -21.88 2.07
C ASP A 28 13.36 -20.71 3.00
N LEU A 29 13.48 -21.01 4.30
CA LEU A 29 13.80 -19.98 5.30
C LEU A 29 15.23 -19.46 5.17
N GLN A 30 16.18 -20.23 4.62
CA GLN A 30 17.55 -19.77 4.39
C GLN A 30 17.60 -18.76 3.24
N ILE A 31 16.83 -18.98 2.17
CA ILE A 31 16.65 -18.02 1.08
C ILE A 31 16.02 -16.74 1.60
N ILE A 32 14.98 -16.84 2.43
CA ILE A 32 14.37 -15.66 3.05
C ILE A 32 15.38 -14.92 3.94
N GLN A 33 16.16 -15.64 4.75
CA GLN A 33 17.21 -15.05 5.58
C GLN A 33 18.25 -14.30 4.72
N ASN A 34 18.78 -14.94 3.69
CA ASN A 34 19.75 -14.31 2.78
C ASN A 34 19.17 -13.06 2.11
N LYS A 35 17.89 -13.09 1.74
CA LYS A 35 17.19 -11.93 1.16
C LYS A 35 16.96 -10.81 2.18
N LEU A 36 16.76 -11.13 3.46
CA LEU A 36 16.73 -10.15 4.54
C LEU A 36 18.11 -9.52 4.75
N GLU A 37 19.17 -10.31 4.77
CA GLU A 37 20.56 -9.85 4.93
C GLU A 37 21.01 -8.95 3.77
N GLN A 38 20.47 -9.20 2.56
CA GLN A 38 20.71 -8.39 1.37
C GLN A 38 19.77 -7.17 1.25
N ASP A 39 18.94 -6.90 2.27
CA ASP A 39 17.95 -5.81 2.29
C ASP A 39 16.99 -5.81 1.08
N VAL A 40 16.70 -7.00 0.53
CA VAL A 40 15.78 -7.16 -0.61
C VAL A 40 14.35 -6.79 -0.20
N TYR A 41 13.99 -7.03 1.05
CA TYR A 41 12.68 -6.70 1.60
C TYR A 41 12.66 -5.28 2.18
N SER A 42 12.62 -4.28 1.30
CA SER A 42 12.52 -2.90 1.76
C SER A 42 11.24 -2.64 2.57
N ASN A 43 11.23 -1.63 3.43
CA ASN A 43 10.06 -1.24 4.24
C ASN A 43 8.79 -0.95 3.41
N VAL A 44 8.96 -0.62 2.11
CA VAL A 44 7.86 -0.38 1.16
C VAL A 44 7.34 -1.69 0.57
N GLU A 45 8.18 -2.71 0.52
CA GLU A 45 7.93 -4.00 -0.10
C GLU A 45 7.79 -5.14 0.91
N ILE A 46 7.30 -4.86 2.13
CA ILE A 46 7.03 -5.92 3.11
C ILE A 46 6.07 -7.00 2.57
N THR A 47 5.24 -6.65 1.58
CA THR A 47 4.41 -7.58 0.79
C THR A 47 5.22 -8.71 0.15
N SER A 48 6.46 -8.47 -0.29
CA SER A 48 7.30 -9.48 -0.96
C SER A 48 7.84 -10.51 0.04
N LEU A 49 8.12 -10.11 1.29
CA LEU A 49 8.42 -11.06 2.38
C LEU A 49 7.24 -11.99 2.64
N PHE A 50 6.03 -11.43 2.76
CA PHE A 50 4.82 -12.22 2.97
C PHE A 50 4.51 -13.15 1.81
N ARG A 51 4.75 -12.70 0.57
CA ARG A 51 4.61 -13.54 -0.62
C ARG A 51 5.52 -14.77 -0.54
N ASP A 52 6.78 -14.58 -0.14
CA ASP A 52 7.75 -15.66 -0.10
C ASP A 52 7.49 -16.61 1.09
N LEU A 53 7.03 -16.11 2.24
CA LEU A 53 6.55 -16.95 3.35
C LEU A 53 5.33 -17.80 2.93
N LEU A 54 4.37 -17.20 2.21
CA LEU A 54 3.23 -17.93 1.70
C LEU A 54 3.63 -18.98 0.66
N LEU A 55 4.65 -18.68 -0.14
CA LEU A 55 5.17 -19.61 -1.13
C LEU A 55 5.72 -20.87 -0.45
N ILE A 56 6.47 -20.74 0.66
CA ILE A 56 6.93 -21.88 1.47
C ILE A 56 5.75 -22.75 1.91
N PHE A 57 4.72 -22.15 2.51
CA PHE A 57 3.59 -22.93 3.05
C PHE A 57 2.70 -23.52 1.97
N ASN A 58 2.48 -22.81 0.86
CA ASN A 58 1.74 -23.35 -0.27
C ASN A 58 2.47 -24.53 -0.90
N ASN A 59 3.80 -24.43 -1.07
CA ASN A 59 4.62 -25.53 -1.56
C ASN A 59 4.55 -26.74 -0.60
N ALA A 60 4.61 -26.50 0.71
CA ALA A 60 4.45 -27.55 1.72
C ALA A 60 3.06 -28.21 1.64
N ILE A 61 1.97 -27.45 1.48
CA ILE A 61 0.60 -27.99 1.34
C ILE A 61 0.46 -28.86 0.09
N VAL A 62 1.10 -28.48 -1.02
CA VAL A 62 1.08 -29.26 -2.27
C VAL A 62 1.91 -30.54 -2.14
N TYR A 63 3.06 -30.45 -1.48
CA TYR A 63 4.01 -31.56 -1.36
C TYR A 63 3.57 -32.60 -0.33
N TYR A 64 3.13 -32.17 0.85
CA TYR A 64 2.79 -33.07 1.95
C TYR A 64 1.35 -33.59 1.83
N PRO A 65 1.12 -34.91 1.83
CA PRO A 65 -0.22 -35.48 1.89
C PRO A 65 -0.95 -35.10 3.20
N ASN A 66 -2.28 -35.05 3.16
CA ASN A 66 -3.12 -34.71 4.32
C ASN A 66 -3.01 -35.66 5.54
N LYS A 67 -2.36 -36.81 5.39
CA LYS A 67 -2.10 -37.78 6.47
C LYS A 67 -0.86 -37.45 7.28
N THR A 68 0.02 -36.57 6.78
CA THR A 68 1.26 -36.22 7.47
C THR A 68 1.02 -35.10 8.47
N LEU A 69 1.93 -34.96 9.43
CA LEU A 69 1.86 -33.90 10.44
C LEU A 69 2.15 -32.52 9.84
N GLN A 70 2.91 -32.47 8.75
CA GLN A 70 3.35 -31.24 8.10
C GLN A 70 2.19 -30.53 7.40
N TYR A 71 1.22 -31.26 6.86
CA TYR A 71 0.07 -30.68 6.16
C TYR A 71 -0.81 -29.77 7.06
N PRO A 72 -1.31 -30.21 8.23
CA PRO A 72 -2.10 -29.34 9.10
C PRO A 72 -1.28 -28.17 9.65
N ILE A 73 0.01 -28.37 9.93
CA ILE A 73 0.91 -27.28 10.37
C ILE A 73 1.04 -26.22 9.27
N ALA A 74 1.27 -26.63 8.02
CA ALA A 74 1.39 -25.70 6.90
C ALA A 74 0.09 -24.91 6.66
N LEU A 75 -1.08 -25.54 6.84
CA LEU A 75 -2.38 -24.86 6.79
C LEU A 75 -2.52 -23.81 7.89
N GLU A 76 -2.14 -24.14 9.12
CA GLU A 76 -2.19 -23.22 10.26
C GLU A 76 -1.26 -22.02 10.06
N LEU A 77 -0.01 -22.27 9.66
CA LEU A 77 0.96 -21.21 9.38
C LEU A 77 0.49 -20.30 8.25
N ARG A 78 -0.05 -20.85 7.17
CA ARG A 78 -0.66 -20.07 6.08
C ARG A 78 -1.81 -19.20 6.57
N ALA A 79 -2.69 -19.72 7.42
CA ALA A 79 -3.80 -18.95 7.99
C ALA A 79 -3.31 -17.82 8.90
N ASN A 80 -2.28 -18.09 9.70
CA ASN A 80 -1.65 -17.09 10.55
C ASN A 80 -1.05 -15.95 9.72
N ILE A 81 -0.29 -16.26 8.66
CA ILE A 81 0.25 -15.24 7.76
C ILE A 81 -0.85 -14.42 7.08
N MET A 82 -1.89 -15.06 6.55
CA MET A 82 -3.04 -14.37 5.96
C MET A 82 -3.70 -13.39 6.93
N ARG A 83 -3.83 -13.79 8.20
CA ARG A 83 -4.37 -12.92 9.25
C ARG A 83 -3.45 -11.73 9.52
N GLU A 84 -2.13 -11.92 9.54
CA GLU A 84 -1.17 -10.82 9.73
C GLU A 84 -1.18 -9.82 8.57
N ILE A 85 -1.26 -10.29 7.32
CA ILE A 85 -1.41 -9.44 6.13
C ILE A 85 -2.72 -8.65 6.18
N GLY A 86 -3.79 -9.20 6.76
CA GLY A 86 -5.05 -8.47 6.94
C GLY A 86 -4.95 -7.26 7.89
N LYS A 87 -3.88 -7.12 8.67
CA LYS A 87 -3.75 -6.06 9.67
C LYS A 87 -3.24 -4.76 9.04
N LYS A 88 -4.05 -3.70 9.14
CA LYS A 88 -3.79 -2.36 8.57
C LYS A 88 -2.46 -1.71 8.99
N HIS A 89 -1.83 -2.17 10.07
CA HIS A 89 -0.61 -1.58 10.61
C HIS A 89 0.68 -2.11 9.96
N LEU A 90 0.63 -3.24 9.24
CA LEU A 90 1.82 -3.77 8.56
C LEU A 90 2.17 -2.98 7.29
N PHE A 91 1.17 -2.38 6.64
CA PHE A 91 1.34 -1.60 5.40
C PHE A 91 1.33 -0.08 5.60
N CYS A 92 1.06 0.37 6.83
CA CYS A 92 1.15 1.77 7.20
C CYS A 92 2.44 1.93 7.99
N CYS A 93 3.47 2.46 7.33
CA CYS A 93 4.79 2.91 7.81
C CYS A 93 4.84 3.47 9.26
N LYS A 94 4.49 2.67 10.26
CA LYS A 94 4.63 2.97 11.70
C LYS A 94 5.82 2.23 12.30
N ILE A 95 6.39 1.26 11.58
CA ILE A 95 7.75 0.77 11.82
C ILE A 95 8.77 1.65 11.07
N VAL A 96 8.44 2.91 10.81
CA VAL A 96 9.40 3.92 10.35
C VAL A 96 9.88 4.67 11.58
N CYS A 97 11.09 4.27 11.99
CA CYS A 97 12.04 4.92 12.89
C CYS A 97 11.55 5.30 14.29
N GLY A 98 11.96 4.50 15.27
CA GLY A 98 12.25 4.96 16.63
C GLY A 98 13.49 5.86 16.71
N LEU A 99 13.68 6.77 15.75
CA LEU A 99 14.62 7.88 15.88
C LEU A 99 13.83 9.19 15.95
N PRO A 100 14.14 10.06 16.93
CA PRO A 100 13.38 11.26 17.18
C PRO A 100 13.31 12.13 15.93
N ALA A 101 12.11 12.64 15.65
CA ALA A 101 11.75 13.47 14.51
C ALA A 101 12.44 14.86 14.47
N ALA A 102 13.52 15.05 15.22
CA ALA A 102 14.20 16.33 15.38
C ALA A 102 15.24 16.63 14.27
N GLY A 103 15.60 15.66 13.41
CA GLY A 103 16.79 15.81 12.58
C GLY A 103 16.66 15.69 11.05
N ASN A 104 15.49 15.37 10.47
CA ASN A 104 15.42 15.06 9.03
C ASN A 104 14.67 16.14 8.21
N PRO A 105 15.38 17.06 7.52
CA PRO A 105 14.78 18.14 6.74
C PRO A 105 13.93 17.65 5.55
N MET A 106 14.14 16.41 5.09
CA MET A 106 13.42 15.83 3.96
C MET A 106 11.92 15.63 4.23
N LEU A 107 11.54 15.27 5.46
CA LEU A 107 10.13 15.08 5.85
C LEU A 107 9.39 16.42 6.04
N ALA A 108 10.10 17.45 6.48
CA ALA A 108 9.57 18.81 6.56
C ALA A 108 9.28 19.37 5.16
N ASN A 109 10.21 19.18 4.22
CA ASN A 109 10.05 19.62 2.83
C ASN A 109 8.90 18.88 2.13
N GLN A 110 8.77 17.56 2.32
CA GLN A 110 7.67 16.80 1.70
C GLN A 110 6.28 17.19 2.25
N LYS A 111 6.18 17.54 3.54
CA LYS A 111 4.93 18.08 4.12
C LYS A 111 4.62 19.48 3.60
N LEU A 112 5.62 20.32 3.39
CA LEU A 112 5.46 21.67 2.85
C LEU A 112 5.00 21.63 1.39
N GLU A 113 5.59 20.78 0.56
CA GLU A 113 5.19 20.62 -0.85
C GLU A 113 3.75 20.13 -1.00
N LYS A 114 3.33 19.14 -0.19
CA LYS A 114 1.93 18.66 -0.18
C LYS A 114 0.95 19.76 0.22
N ARG A 115 1.33 20.63 1.16
CA ARG A 115 0.52 21.80 1.57
C ARG A 115 0.46 22.85 0.45
N ALA A 116 1.58 23.13 -0.21
CA ALA A 116 1.66 24.09 -1.31
C ALA A 116 0.81 23.64 -2.52
N TYR A 117 0.88 22.35 -2.89
CA TYR A 117 0.05 21.78 -3.95
C TYR A 117 -1.45 21.92 -3.64
N LYS A 118 -1.86 21.57 -2.41
CA LYS A 118 -3.27 21.71 -1.98
C LYS A 118 -3.73 23.17 -1.96
N ALA A 119 -2.86 24.11 -1.55
CA ALA A 119 -3.17 25.54 -1.54
C ALA A 119 -3.33 26.09 -2.96
N ARG A 120 -2.46 25.69 -3.91
CA ARG A 120 -2.55 26.09 -5.32
C ARG A 120 -3.84 25.62 -5.98
N ASN A 121 -4.21 24.35 -5.80
CA ASN A 121 -5.48 23.83 -6.34
C ASN A 121 -6.69 24.55 -5.74
N LYS A 122 -6.67 24.82 -4.42
CA LYS A 122 -7.75 25.59 -3.77
C LYS A 122 -7.83 27.04 -4.26
N ALA A 123 -6.69 27.69 -4.53
CA ALA A 123 -6.67 29.03 -5.11
C ALA A 123 -7.24 29.03 -6.54
N GLN A 124 -6.89 28.05 -7.35
CA GLN A 124 -7.38 27.92 -8.73
C GLN A 124 -8.89 27.61 -8.77
N GLU A 125 -9.42 26.82 -7.84
CA GLU A 125 -10.86 26.63 -7.63
C GLU A 125 -11.54 27.96 -7.24
N GLY A 126 -10.95 28.72 -6.32
CA GLY A 126 -11.42 30.05 -5.92
C GLY A 126 -11.48 31.02 -7.09
N GLU A 127 -10.40 31.11 -7.89
CA GLU A 127 -10.37 31.95 -9.09
C GLU A 127 -11.38 31.51 -10.16
N SER A 128 -11.58 30.20 -10.31
CA SER A 128 -12.58 29.64 -11.23
C SER A 128 -14.00 29.98 -10.79
N SER A 129 -14.25 29.98 -9.47
CA SER A 129 -15.50 30.42 -8.86
C SER A 129 -15.73 31.92 -9.06
N VAL A 130 -14.71 32.74 -8.81
CA VAL A 130 -14.76 34.21 -9.05
C VAL A 130 -15.04 34.50 -10.52
N ARG A 131 -14.31 33.88 -11.46
CA ARG A 131 -14.54 34.04 -12.91
C ARG A 131 -15.94 33.61 -13.34
N ARG A 132 -16.48 32.53 -12.77
CA ARG A 132 -17.87 32.10 -13.01
C ARG A 132 -18.87 33.14 -12.51
N SER A 133 -18.67 33.70 -11.31
CA SER A 133 -19.56 34.72 -10.76
C SER A 133 -19.60 36.02 -11.58
N VAL A 134 -18.44 36.48 -12.11
CA VAL A 134 -18.38 37.67 -12.98
C VAL A 134 -19.12 37.42 -14.29
N ARG A 135 -18.98 36.23 -14.88
CA ARG A 135 -19.73 35.86 -16.09
C ARG A 135 -21.23 35.84 -15.87
N VAL A 136 -21.70 35.27 -14.75
CA VAL A 136 -23.12 35.27 -14.40
C VAL A 136 -23.63 36.69 -14.23
N ARG A 137 -22.90 37.55 -13.51
CA ARG A 137 -23.27 38.97 -13.33
C ARG A 137 -23.36 39.71 -14.66
N ASN A 138 -22.37 39.56 -15.55
CA ASN A 138 -22.38 40.22 -16.84
C ASN A 138 -23.50 39.71 -17.74
N LYS A 139 -23.82 38.40 -17.66
CA LYS A 139 -24.95 37.81 -18.39
C LYS A 139 -26.28 38.36 -17.90
N LEU A 140 -26.50 38.39 -16.58
CA LEU A 140 -27.68 39.01 -15.95
C LEU A 140 -27.78 40.51 -16.32
N ALA A 141 -26.68 41.26 -16.29
CA ALA A 141 -26.68 42.68 -16.69
C ALA A 141 -27.05 42.89 -18.17
N CYS A 142 -26.78 41.92 -19.04
CA CYS A 142 -27.19 41.95 -20.44
C CYS A 142 -28.64 41.48 -20.65
N GLU A 143 -29.10 40.50 -19.87
CA GLU A 143 -30.47 39.95 -19.95
C GLU A 143 -31.52 40.91 -19.36
N PHE A 144 -31.18 41.63 -18.29
CA PHE A 144 -32.05 42.60 -17.62
C PHE A 144 -31.73 44.04 -18.02
N LYS A 145 -31.44 44.30 -19.30
CA LYS A 145 -31.25 45.67 -19.79
C LYS A 145 -32.59 46.41 -19.72
N ASN A 146 -32.74 47.17 -18.63
CA ASN A 146 -33.84 48.11 -18.35
C ASN A 146 -35.19 47.44 -18.02
N ASP A 147 -35.22 46.62 -16.98
CA ASP A 147 -36.48 46.28 -16.31
C ASP A 147 -36.82 47.40 -15.30
N PRO A 148 -37.89 48.19 -15.52
CA PRO A 148 -38.27 49.28 -14.61
C PRO A 148 -38.73 48.79 -13.23
N ASP A 149 -38.97 47.49 -13.05
CA ASP A 149 -39.40 46.88 -11.77
C ASP A 149 -38.22 46.31 -10.94
N TYR A 150 -36.97 46.43 -11.43
CA TYR A 150 -35.78 45.97 -10.70
C TYR A 150 -35.29 47.05 -9.70
N ASP A 151 -35.85 47.04 -8.49
CA ASP A 151 -35.46 47.95 -7.40
C ASP A 151 -34.00 47.74 -6.93
N TYR A 152 -33.09 48.60 -7.39
CA TYR A 152 -31.67 48.60 -7.05
C TYR A 152 -31.35 49.04 -5.59
N LYS A 153 -32.35 49.32 -4.75
CA LYS A 153 -32.13 49.81 -3.37
C LYS A 153 -32.19 48.70 -2.33
N GLY A 154 -31.21 47.80 -2.35
CA GLY A 154 -31.24 46.71 -1.37
C GLY A 154 -29.97 45.93 -1.12
N GLN A 155 -28.77 46.54 -1.09
CA GLN A 155 -27.59 45.79 -0.62
C GLN A 155 -26.37 46.58 -0.12
N GLN A 156 -26.55 47.79 0.40
CA GLN A 156 -25.48 48.50 1.13
C GLN A 156 -25.66 48.46 2.65
N ARG A 157 -25.86 47.27 3.25
CA ARG A 157 -25.67 47.08 4.70
C ARG A 157 -25.17 45.68 5.01
N ARG A 158 -23.86 45.56 5.25
CA ARG A 158 -23.15 44.68 6.22
C ARG A 158 -21.80 44.20 5.67
N ALA A 159 -20.85 45.13 5.53
CA ALA A 159 -19.43 44.78 5.48
C ALA A 159 -18.54 45.92 6.00
N THR A 160 -18.92 46.57 7.11
CA THR A 160 -17.98 47.34 7.91
C THR A 160 -18.46 47.38 9.36
N LYS A 161 -17.89 46.50 10.19
CA LYS A 161 -17.46 46.87 11.54
C LYS A 161 -16.40 45.88 12.00
N LYS A 162 -15.15 46.25 11.69
CA LYS A 162 -14.01 46.03 12.58
C LYS A 162 -14.35 46.60 13.95
N LYS A 163 -14.15 45.81 15.00
CA LYS A 163 -13.50 46.24 16.23
C LYS A 163 -12.68 45.07 16.73
#